data_AF-A0A8T3LTL9-F1
#
_entry.id   AF-A0A8T3LTL9-F1
#
_cell.length_a   1.000
_cell.length_b   1.000
_cell.length_c   1.000
_cell.angle_alpha   90.00
_cell.angle_beta   90.00
_cell.angle_gamma   90.00
#
_symmetry.space_group_name_H-M   'P 1'
#
loop_
_entity.id
_entity.type
_entity.pdbx_description
1 polymer ?
#
loop_
_entity_poly.entity_id
_entity_poly.type
_entity_poly.pdbx_seq_one_letter_code
_entity_poly.pdbx_strand_id
1 'polypeptide(L)'
;MLYGLYDVLLSVGAVFPDMTTGEPGDALLDVRIVAAGSEPFRCFGQVLVEPHAAIGDMAGTDVVIVCDMYTSIDAPPRGRYPRETDWLRRMHAGGSLIASVCTGSLMLAEAGLLDGRQAGCHWAYRDLFREHYPRVELTDDAILNVTSQSDGVITAGGVTAWQDLALH
;
A
#
# COMPACT_ATOMS: atom_id res chain seq x y z
N MET A 1 -7.19 3.71 7.86
CA MET A 1 -6.19 4.46 7.08
C MET A 1 -6.68 4.82 5.68
N LEU A 2 -7.30 3.88 4.96
CA LEU A 2 -7.77 4.05 3.56
C LEU A 2 -8.28 5.45 3.19
N TYR A 3 -9.34 5.94 3.83
CA TYR A 3 -9.91 7.26 3.50
C TYR A 3 -9.01 8.44 3.85
N GLY A 4 -8.23 8.36 4.93
CA GLY A 4 -7.29 9.44 5.27
C GLY A 4 -6.17 9.59 4.25
N LEU A 5 -5.61 8.48 3.75
CA LEU A 5 -4.63 8.50 2.67
C LEU A 5 -5.27 8.97 1.36
N TYR A 6 -6.47 8.49 1.05
CA TYR A 6 -7.22 8.88 -0.15
C TYR A 6 -7.50 10.38 -0.19
N ASP A 7 -7.99 10.97 0.90
CA ASP A 7 -8.31 12.39 0.99
C ASP A 7 -7.06 13.26 0.84
N VAL A 8 -5.93 12.87 1.46
CA VAL A 8 -4.67 13.59 1.33
C VAL A 8 -4.15 13.56 -0.10
N LEU A 9 -4.13 12.39 -0.75
CA LEU A 9 -3.66 12.27 -2.13
C LEU A 9 -4.55 13.02 -3.13
N LEU A 10 -5.88 13.00 -2.94
CA LEU A 10 -6.79 13.79 -3.76
C LEU A 10 -6.59 15.30 -3.62
N SER A 11 -6.12 15.75 -2.46
CA SER A 11 -5.93 17.18 -2.19
C SER A 11 -4.73 17.79 -2.92
N VAL A 12 -3.82 16.96 -3.45
CA VAL A 12 -2.57 17.39 -4.08
C VAL A 12 -2.85 18.25 -5.31
N GLY A 13 -2.40 19.51 -5.23
CA GLY A 13 -2.58 20.53 -6.27
C GLY A 13 -3.94 21.23 -6.25
N ALA A 14 -4.99 20.58 -5.75
CA ALA A 14 -6.37 21.10 -5.82
C ALA A 14 -6.75 21.99 -4.62
N VAL A 15 -6.44 21.57 -3.39
CA VAL A 15 -7.04 22.16 -2.18
C VAL A 15 -6.33 23.44 -1.71
N PHE A 16 -4.99 23.51 -1.81
CA PHE A 16 -4.26 24.68 -1.33
C PHE A 16 -4.60 25.98 -2.10
N PRO A 17 -4.67 25.99 -3.45
CA PRO A 17 -5.13 27.16 -4.20
C PRO A 17 -6.56 27.55 -3.82
N ASP A 18 -7.48 26.60 -3.72
CA ASP A 18 -8.87 26.86 -3.33
C ASP A 18 -8.95 27.58 -1.96
N MET A 19 -8.19 27.10 -0.97
CA MET A 19 -8.18 27.67 0.38
C MET A 19 -7.50 29.04 0.48
N THR A 20 -6.53 29.34 -0.39
CA THR A 20 -5.67 30.54 -0.25
C THR A 20 -6.02 31.64 -1.24
N THR A 21 -6.53 31.29 -2.41
CA THR A 21 -6.90 32.22 -3.48
C THR A 21 -8.38 32.18 -3.83
N GLY A 22 -9.14 31.20 -3.33
CA GLY A 22 -10.58 31.05 -3.62
C GLY A 22 -10.87 30.54 -5.04
N GLU A 23 -9.86 30.02 -5.73
CA GLU A 23 -10.00 29.40 -7.05
C GLU A 23 -9.54 27.94 -7.00
N PRO A 24 -10.31 26.99 -7.55
CA PRO A 24 -9.93 25.58 -7.55
C PRO A 24 -8.60 25.36 -8.25
N GLY A 25 -7.68 24.66 -7.59
CA GLY A 25 -6.46 24.18 -8.24
C GLY A 25 -6.71 22.95 -9.13
N ASP A 26 -5.72 22.59 -9.94
CA ASP A 26 -5.76 21.36 -10.73
C ASP A 26 -5.39 20.15 -9.86
N ALA A 27 -6.19 19.09 -9.91
CA ALA A 27 -5.85 17.82 -9.30
C ALA A 27 -4.67 17.19 -10.05
N LEU A 28 -3.58 16.91 -9.33
CA LEU A 28 -2.35 16.37 -9.93
C LEU A 28 -2.32 14.83 -9.96
N LEU A 29 -3.24 14.16 -9.28
CA LEU A 29 -3.30 12.71 -9.14
C LEU A 29 -4.71 12.17 -9.46
N ASP A 30 -4.78 11.10 -10.25
CA ASP A 30 -6.00 10.27 -10.39
C ASP A 30 -5.95 9.16 -9.33
N VAL A 31 -6.57 9.43 -8.17
CA VAL A 31 -6.53 8.52 -7.02
C VAL A 31 -7.75 7.61 -7.04
N ARG A 32 -7.54 6.30 -6.99
CA ARG A 32 -8.61 5.30 -6.99
C ARG A 32 -8.45 4.28 -5.88
N ILE A 33 -9.53 4.04 -5.15
CA ILE A 33 -9.70 2.85 -4.29
C ILE A 33 -9.97 1.63 -5.19
N VAL A 34 -9.05 0.67 -5.22
CA VAL A 34 -9.14 -0.56 -6.02
C VAL A 34 -9.23 -1.78 -5.10
N ALA A 35 -10.09 -2.75 -5.45
CA ALA A 35 -10.30 -3.97 -4.65
C ALA A 35 -10.29 -5.24 -5.51
N ALA A 36 -10.40 -6.41 -4.86
CA ALA A 36 -10.42 -7.72 -5.55
C ALA A 36 -11.58 -7.87 -6.55
N GLY A 37 -12.68 -7.17 -6.32
CA GLY A 37 -13.87 -7.11 -7.17
C GLY A 37 -14.53 -5.73 -7.06
N SER A 38 -15.58 -5.52 -7.85
CA SER A 38 -16.35 -4.27 -7.89
C SER A 38 -17.45 -4.19 -6.82
N GLU A 39 -17.67 -5.27 -6.07
CA GLU A 39 -18.70 -5.31 -5.03
C GLU A 39 -18.26 -4.50 -3.78
N PRO A 40 -19.17 -3.73 -3.17
CA PRO A 40 -18.89 -3.06 -1.90
C PRO A 40 -18.51 -4.06 -0.80
N PHE A 41 -17.53 -3.70 0.02
CA PHE A 41 -17.07 -4.53 1.13
C PHE A 41 -16.93 -3.71 2.42
N ARG A 42 -16.81 -4.40 3.56
CA ARG A 42 -16.56 -3.74 4.85
C ARG A 42 -15.12 -3.95 5.28
N CYS A 43 -14.44 -2.87 5.62
CA CYS A 43 -13.11 -2.94 6.21
C CYS A 43 -13.20 -3.08 7.75
N PHE A 44 -12.03 -3.11 8.41
CA PHE A 44 -11.94 -3.17 9.86
C PHE A 44 -12.74 -2.00 10.49
N GLY A 45 -13.55 -2.29 11.51
CA GLY A 45 -14.48 -1.32 12.10
C GLY A 45 -15.82 -1.19 11.38
N GLN A 46 -16.16 -2.10 10.46
CA GLN A 46 -17.46 -2.16 9.76
C GLN A 46 -17.74 -0.97 8.84
N VAL A 47 -16.73 -0.18 8.49
CA VAL A 47 -16.88 0.90 7.51
C VAL A 47 -17.11 0.30 6.13
N LEU A 48 -18.19 0.74 5.47
CA LEU A 48 -18.53 0.33 4.11
C LEU A 48 -17.61 1.06 3.12
N VAL A 49 -17.04 0.30 2.18
CA VAL A 49 -16.18 0.80 1.11
C VAL A 49 -16.78 0.38 -0.23
N GLU A 50 -17.00 1.36 -1.10
CA GLU A 50 -17.36 1.16 -2.50
C GLU A 50 -16.10 1.34 -3.35
N PRO A 51 -15.54 0.28 -3.96
CA PRO A 51 -14.34 0.41 -4.78
C PRO A 51 -14.66 1.13 -6.10
N HIS A 52 -13.73 1.96 -6.57
CA HIS A 52 -13.83 2.62 -7.86
C HIS A 52 -13.57 1.65 -9.03
N ALA A 53 -12.77 0.60 -8.79
CA ALA A 53 -12.44 -0.41 -9.79
C ALA A 53 -12.04 -1.74 -9.13
N ALA A 54 -12.16 -2.85 -9.88
CA ALA A 54 -11.53 -4.10 -9.51
C ALA A 54 -10.08 -4.16 -10.02
N ILE A 55 -9.21 -4.89 -9.33
CA ILE A 55 -7.82 -5.15 -9.79
C ILE A 55 -7.78 -5.83 -11.19
N GLY A 56 -8.85 -6.53 -11.57
CA GLY A 56 -8.96 -7.15 -12.90
C GLY A 56 -9.16 -6.15 -14.04
N ASP A 57 -9.67 -4.96 -13.72
CA ASP A 57 -9.99 -3.92 -14.71
C ASP A 57 -8.84 -2.91 -14.90
N MET A 58 -7.80 -3.01 -14.05
CA MET A 58 -6.65 -2.12 -14.07
C MET A 58 -5.57 -2.63 -15.03
N ALA A 59 -5.45 -1.98 -16.20
CA ALA A 59 -4.41 -2.28 -17.19
C ALA A 59 -3.01 -1.77 -16.80
N GLY A 60 -2.94 -0.70 -16.00
CA GLY A 60 -1.71 -0.08 -15.50
C GLY A 60 -2.00 1.09 -14.57
N THR A 61 -0.99 1.50 -13.79
CA THR A 61 -1.01 2.69 -12.91
C THR A 61 0.44 3.10 -12.61
N ASP A 62 0.67 4.35 -12.23
CA ASP A 62 2.02 4.83 -11.87
C ASP A 62 2.43 4.33 -10.48
N VAL A 63 1.48 4.32 -9.54
CA VAL A 63 1.70 3.93 -8.14
C VAL A 63 0.59 3.00 -7.66
N VAL A 64 0.98 1.98 -6.89
CA VAL A 64 0.07 1.13 -6.11
C VAL A 64 0.44 1.24 -4.65
N ILE A 65 -0.52 1.56 -3.79
CA ILE A 65 -0.31 1.56 -2.33
C ILE A 65 -1.15 0.46 -1.68
N VAL A 66 -0.49 -0.57 -1.17
CA VAL A 66 -1.15 -1.64 -0.42
C VAL A 66 -1.40 -1.16 1.01
N CYS A 67 -2.68 -0.93 1.31
CA CYS A 67 -3.12 -0.52 2.64
C CYS A 67 -3.03 -1.66 3.66
N ASP A 68 -3.28 -1.29 4.92
CA ASP A 68 -3.36 -2.18 6.05
C ASP A 68 -4.36 -3.32 5.82
N MET A 69 -3.88 -4.55 6.04
CA MET A 69 -4.69 -5.76 6.06
C MET A 69 -4.74 -6.33 7.47
N TYR A 70 -5.93 -6.68 7.93
CA TYR A 70 -6.07 -7.38 9.19
C TYR A 70 -5.70 -8.86 9.00
N THR A 71 -4.62 -9.29 9.66
CA THR A 71 -4.25 -10.70 9.76
C THR A 71 -3.89 -11.00 11.20
N SER A 72 -4.22 -12.20 11.69
CA SER A 72 -3.76 -12.61 13.01
C SER A 72 -2.24 -12.80 12.97
N ILE A 73 -1.53 -12.40 14.03
CA ILE A 73 -0.10 -12.66 14.19
C ILE A 73 0.22 -14.15 14.31
N ASP A 74 -0.78 -14.98 14.66
CA ASP A 74 -0.64 -16.43 14.79
C ASP A 74 -1.11 -17.20 13.54
N ALA A 75 -1.64 -16.49 12.53
CA ALA A 75 -2.15 -17.12 11.31
C ALA A 75 -1.09 -17.07 10.20
N PRO A 76 -0.86 -18.19 9.47
CA PRO A 76 0.03 -18.18 8.32
C PRO A 76 -0.45 -17.13 7.30
N PRO A 77 0.42 -16.21 6.84
CA PRO A 77 0.04 -15.15 5.91
C PRO A 77 -0.11 -15.65 4.46
N ARG A 78 0.36 -16.87 4.16
CA ARG A 78 0.55 -17.38 2.80
C ARG A 78 -0.74 -17.87 2.16
N GLY A 79 -0.84 -17.71 0.83
CA GLY A 79 -1.91 -18.25 -0.01
C GLY A 79 -3.28 -17.58 0.14
N ARG A 80 -3.38 -16.52 0.96
CA ARG A 80 -4.66 -15.86 1.26
C ARG A 80 -5.17 -14.95 0.14
N TYR A 81 -4.26 -14.38 -0.64
CA TYR A 81 -4.55 -13.34 -1.64
C TYR A 81 -3.83 -13.59 -2.98
N PRO A 82 -4.06 -14.74 -3.65
CA PRO A 82 -3.34 -15.09 -4.88
C PRO A 82 -3.63 -14.12 -6.03
N ARG A 83 -4.87 -13.61 -6.14
CA ARG A 83 -5.26 -12.69 -7.22
C ARG A 83 -4.57 -11.33 -7.08
N GLU A 84 -4.50 -10.83 -5.85
CA GLU A 84 -3.90 -9.55 -5.49
C GLU A 84 -2.39 -9.60 -5.64
N THR A 85 -1.75 -10.65 -5.13
CA THR A 85 -0.30 -10.84 -5.25
C THR A 85 0.16 -10.99 -6.70
N ASP A 86 -0.59 -11.72 -7.52
CA ASP A 86 -0.33 -11.79 -8.97
C ASP A 86 -0.54 -10.45 -9.67
N TRP A 87 -1.54 -9.67 -9.26
CA TRP A 87 -1.76 -8.33 -9.79
C TRP A 87 -0.62 -7.38 -9.42
N LEU A 88 -0.15 -7.38 -8.17
CA LEU A 88 1.01 -6.60 -7.74
C LEU A 88 2.26 -6.91 -8.55
N ARG A 89 2.55 -8.20 -8.82
CA ARG A 89 3.66 -8.61 -9.68
C ARG A 89 3.51 -8.03 -11.09
N ARG A 90 2.31 -8.04 -11.67
CA ARG A 90 2.05 -7.47 -13.00
C ARG A 90 2.24 -5.96 -13.04
N MET A 91 1.74 -5.24 -12.04
CA MET A 91 1.90 -3.79 -11.95
C MET A 91 3.38 -3.42 -11.79
N HIS A 92 4.10 -4.10 -10.89
CA HIS A 92 5.54 -3.91 -10.70
C HIS A 92 6.33 -4.18 -11.99
N ALA A 93 6.06 -5.30 -12.68
CA ALA A 93 6.69 -5.62 -13.95
C ALA A 93 6.34 -4.62 -15.07
N GLY A 94 5.19 -3.94 -14.96
CA GLY A 94 4.78 -2.85 -15.84
C GLY A 94 5.43 -1.50 -15.51
N GLY A 95 6.27 -1.43 -14.48
CA GLY A 95 6.98 -0.22 -14.06
C GLY A 95 6.29 0.60 -12.98
N SER A 96 5.17 0.12 -12.41
CA SER A 96 4.51 0.79 -11.29
C SER A 96 5.38 0.76 -10.04
N LEU A 97 5.41 1.88 -9.33
CA LEU A 97 5.93 1.94 -7.96
C LEU A 97 4.96 1.19 -7.03
N ILE A 98 5.44 0.18 -6.32
CA ILE A 98 4.64 -0.57 -5.35
C ILE A 98 5.02 -0.15 -3.94
N ALA A 99 4.11 0.54 -3.26
CA ALA A 99 4.25 0.93 -1.88
C ALA A 99 3.36 0.07 -0.98
N SER A 100 3.69 0.02 0.31
CA SER A 100 2.81 -0.54 1.33
C SER A 100 2.87 0.24 2.62
N VAL A 101 1.79 0.16 3.39
CA VAL A 101 1.75 0.72 4.75
C VAL A 101 1.39 -0.37 5.76
N CYS A 102 2.07 -0.34 6.91
CA CYS A 102 1.85 -1.20 8.05
C CYS A 102 1.92 -2.69 7.65
N THR A 103 0.83 -3.43 7.78
CA THR A 103 0.73 -4.85 7.42
C THR A 103 0.60 -5.11 5.93
N GLY A 104 0.43 -4.08 5.10
CA GLY A 104 0.44 -4.21 3.64
C GLY A 104 1.75 -4.83 3.11
N SER A 105 2.85 -4.64 3.84
CA SER A 105 4.16 -5.24 3.56
C SER A 105 4.13 -6.77 3.49
N LEU A 106 3.19 -7.44 4.19
CA LEU A 106 3.02 -8.90 4.13
C LEU A 106 2.59 -9.38 2.74
N MET A 107 1.75 -8.60 2.06
CA MET A 107 1.30 -8.94 0.71
C MET A 107 2.39 -8.67 -0.33
N LEU A 108 3.23 -7.65 -0.13
CA LEU A 108 4.43 -7.46 -0.95
C LEU A 108 5.43 -8.61 -0.74
N ALA A 109 5.59 -9.10 0.49
CA ALA A 109 6.43 -10.26 0.80
C ALA A 109 5.89 -11.54 0.14
N GLU A 110 4.58 -11.79 0.23
CA GLU A 110 3.91 -12.92 -0.43
C GLU A 110 4.01 -12.82 -1.97
N ALA A 111 3.94 -11.60 -2.51
CA ALA A 111 4.19 -11.35 -3.92
C ALA A 111 5.65 -11.60 -4.33
N GLY A 112 6.57 -11.80 -3.39
CA GLY A 112 8.01 -11.94 -3.63
C GLY A 112 8.69 -10.62 -3.97
N LEU A 113 7.98 -9.50 -3.82
CA LEU A 113 8.48 -8.16 -4.14
C LEU A 113 9.45 -7.62 -3.09
N LEU A 114 9.63 -8.31 -1.97
CA LEU A 114 10.57 -7.95 -0.90
C LEU A 114 11.72 -8.95 -0.75
N ASP A 115 11.79 -9.99 -1.59
CA ASP A 115 12.85 -10.99 -1.52
C ASP A 115 14.22 -10.35 -1.80
N GLY A 116 15.15 -10.46 -0.85
CA GLY A 116 16.49 -9.87 -0.92
C GLY A 116 16.51 -8.35 -0.77
N ARG A 117 15.43 -7.75 -0.25
CA ARG A 117 15.26 -6.29 -0.13
C ARG A 117 15.04 -5.89 1.32
N GLN A 118 15.50 -4.68 1.64
CA GLN A 118 15.19 -4.07 2.93
C GLN A 118 13.72 -3.67 3.00
N ALA A 119 13.07 -4.01 4.09
CA ALA A 119 11.67 -3.68 4.30
C ALA A 119 11.37 -3.23 5.73
N GLY A 120 10.45 -2.27 5.87
CA GLY A 120 9.77 -1.95 7.11
C GLY A 120 8.49 -2.76 7.25
N CYS A 121 8.16 -3.15 8.48
CA CYS A 121 6.86 -3.73 8.82
C CYS A 121 6.45 -3.29 10.23
N HIS A 122 5.18 -3.49 10.57
CA HIS A 122 4.73 -3.29 11.94
C HIS A 122 5.43 -4.29 12.87
N TRP A 123 6.01 -3.80 13.99
CA TRP A 123 6.86 -4.58 14.90
C TRP A 123 6.24 -5.91 15.37
N ALA A 124 4.92 -5.94 15.56
CA ALA A 124 4.18 -7.14 15.98
C ALA A 124 4.22 -8.30 14.97
N TYR A 125 4.61 -8.05 13.71
CA TYR A 125 4.66 -9.05 12.65
C TYR A 125 6.09 -9.52 12.31
N ARG A 126 7.11 -9.05 13.04
CA ARG A 126 8.52 -9.39 12.77
C ARG A 126 8.76 -10.90 12.78
N ASP A 127 8.26 -11.60 13.78
CA ASP A 127 8.49 -13.05 13.90
C ASP A 127 7.78 -13.83 12.80
N LEU A 128 6.56 -13.41 12.44
CA LEU A 128 5.82 -13.95 11.31
C LEU A 128 6.59 -13.74 9.98
N PHE A 129 7.22 -12.59 9.78
CA PHE A 129 8.12 -12.37 8.63
C PHE A 129 9.37 -13.25 8.66
N ARG A 130 10.02 -13.41 9.82
CA ARG A 130 11.20 -14.28 9.96
C ARG A 130 10.86 -15.73 9.66
N GLU A 131 9.69 -16.18 10.08
CA GLU A 131 9.22 -17.55 9.84
C GLU A 131 8.80 -17.78 8.39
N HIS A 132 8.00 -16.87 7.82
CA HIS A 132 7.36 -17.10 6.53
C HIS A 132 8.02 -16.38 5.36
N TYR A 133 8.86 -15.38 5.58
CA TYR A 133 9.52 -14.62 4.51
C TYR A 133 11.00 -14.36 4.85
N PRO A 134 11.81 -15.41 5.09
CA PRO A 134 13.18 -15.27 5.60
C PRO A 134 14.16 -14.57 4.64
N ARG A 135 13.76 -14.36 3.38
CA ARG A 135 14.54 -13.62 2.39
C ARG A 135 14.33 -12.10 2.48
N VAL A 136 13.37 -11.63 3.26
CA VAL A 136 13.13 -10.20 3.47
C VAL A 136 14.09 -9.68 4.52
N GLU A 137 14.84 -8.63 4.19
CA GLU A 137 15.75 -7.98 5.13
C GLU A 137 14.98 -6.96 5.98
N LEU A 138 14.35 -7.44 7.06
CA LEU A 138 13.60 -6.56 7.95
C LEU A 138 14.50 -5.59 8.70
N THR A 139 14.16 -4.31 8.64
CA THR A 139 14.85 -3.26 9.42
C THR A 139 14.18 -3.05 10.78
N ASP A 140 14.98 -2.81 11.83
CA ASP A 140 14.47 -2.66 13.20
C ASP A 140 13.83 -1.28 13.48
N ASP A 141 14.16 -0.24 12.72
CA ASP A 141 13.85 1.16 13.07
C ASP A 141 13.11 1.99 11.99
N ALA A 142 12.72 1.42 10.86
CA ALA A 142 12.19 2.23 9.75
C ALA A 142 10.66 2.40 9.81
N ILE A 143 10.21 3.60 10.23
CA ILE A 143 8.84 4.08 10.01
C ILE A 143 8.54 4.14 8.51
N LEU A 144 9.48 4.64 7.71
CA LEU A 144 9.48 4.62 6.25
C LEU A 144 10.80 4.04 5.74
N ASN A 145 10.72 3.06 4.83
CA ASN A 145 11.85 2.44 4.16
C ASN A 145 11.75 2.67 2.65
N VAL A 146 12.64 3.52 2.16
CA VAL A 146 12.80 3.88 0.74
C VAL A 146 14.02 3.22 0.10
N THR A 147 14.74 2.34 0.82
CA THR A 147 16.01 1.76 0.34
C THR A 147 15.83 0.97 -0.97
N SER A 148 14.65 0.42 -1.20
CA SER A 148 14.30 -0.32 -2.42
C SER A 148 13.53 0.51 -3.47
N GLN A 149 13.51 1.85 -3.34
CA GLN A 149 12.80 2.71 -4.29
C GLN A 149 13.36 2.61 -5.71
N SER A 150 14.67 2.43 -5.87
CA SER A 150 15.31 2.20 -7.18
C SER A 150 14.81 0.92 -7.86
N ASP A 151 14.32 -0.04 -7.07
CA ASP A 151 13.73 -1.29 -7.55
C ASP A 151 12.21 -1.20 -7.68
N GLY A 152 11.64 0.00 -7.57
CA GLY A 152 10.20 0.25 -7.68
C GLY A 152 9.39 -0.21 -6.47
N VAL A 153 10.00 -0.33 -5.28
CA VAL A 153 9.29 -0.76 -4.06
C VAL A 153 9.59 0.11 -2.85
N ILE A 154 8.55 0.52 -2.12
CA ILE A 154 8.64 1.29 -0.86
C ILE A 154 7.82 0.60 0.22
N THR A 155 8.31 0.58 1.47
CA THR A 155 7.55 0.03 2.60
C THR A 155 7.54 0.99 3.77
N ALA A 156 6.36 1.25 4.33
CA ALA A 156 6.18 2.11 5.49
C ALA A 156 5.68 1.28 6.68
N GLY A 157 6.51 1.07 7.70
CA GLY A 157 6.22 0.13 8.80
C GLY A 157 5.28 0.64 9.90
N GLY A 158 5.15 1.97 10.05
CA GLY A 158 4.33 2.57 11.11
C GLY A 158 2.86 2.79 10.74
N VAL A 159 1.95 2.74 11.73
CA VAL A 159 0.52 3.05 11.55
C VAL A 159 0.30 4.50 11.09
N THR A 160 1.20 5.43 11.44
CA THR A 160 1.21 6.83 11.00
C THR A 160 2.10 7.07 9.77
N ALA A 161 2.84 6.06 9.34
CA ALA A 161 3.85 6.20 8.27
C ALA A 161 3.24 6.41 6.88
N TRP A 162 1.92 6.27 6.74
CA TRP A 162 1.22 6.69 5.54
C TRP A 162 1.33 8.20 5.30
N GLN A 163 1.51 9.01 6.36
CA GLN A 163 1.68 10.45 6.25
C GLN A 163 3.03 10.78 5.59
N ASP A 164 4.09 10.09 6.02
CA ASP A 164 5.41 10.23 5.43
C ASP A 164 5.41 9.71 3.98
N LEU A 165 4.72 8.60 3.71
CA LEU A 165 4.55 8.09 2.34
C LEU A 165 3.76 9.05 1.45
N ALA A 166 2.75 9.75 1.98
CA ALA A 166 1.96 10.71 1.20
C ALA A 166 2.74 12.02 0.89
N LEU A 167 3.75 12.34 1.69
CA LEU A 167 4.63 13.51 1.49
C LEU A 167 5.82 13.22 0.56
N HIS A 168 6.15 11.94 0.35
CA HIS A 168 7.27 11.48 -0.48
C HIS A 168 6.89 11.36 -1.95
#